data_AF-A0A1J9Q899-F1
#
_entry.id   AF-A0A1J9Q899-F1
#
_cell.length_a   1.000
_cell.length_b   1.000
_cell.length_c   1.000
_cell.angle_alpha   90.00
_cell.angle_beta   90.00
_cell.angle_gamma   90.00
#
_symmetry.space_group_name_H-M   'P 1'
#
loop_
_entity.id
_entity.type
_entity.pdbx_description
1 polymer ?
#
loop_
_entity_poly.entity_id
_entity_poly.type
_entity_poly.pdbx_seq_one_letter_code
_entity_poly.pdbx_strand_id
1 'polypeptide(L)'
;MQTPSQVVSLELSPTGKDSQHSGLAKGQSLQKIVRFDLKEEGNHVLAVSVSYTETTLAQRDQETASAGGGGGATQAASGRLRTFRKLYQFIAQPCLSVRTKATELSPLEVDNRALGPYGKTRLLRYALEAQLENVGDGAISLGSTTLNTKPPFKSRSLNWDVERSDLPSAGPPTLNPRDVLQVAFLVEQEHGQQEGLESLQKDISRDGRTILGQLSIEWRGSMGDRGFLTTGNLMTKRR
;
A
#
# COMPACT_ATOMS: atom_id res chain seq x y z
N MET A 1 26.31 17.11 -1.65
CA MET A 1 25.82 16.02 -0.78
C MET A 1 24.44 16.43 -0.29
N GLN A 2 23.38 15.97 -0.97
CA GLN A 2 22.00 16.31 -0.59
C GLN A 2 21.64 15.48 0.65
N THR A 3 21.30 16.13 1.76
CA THR A 3 20.80 15.48 2.97
C THR A 3 19.47 14.77 2.66
N PRO A 4 19.27 13.51 3.06
CA PRO A 4 18.00 12.81 2.84
C PRO A 4 16.85 13.58 3.50
N SER A 5 15.75 13.75 2.76
CA SER A 5 14.54 14.48 3.17
C SER A 5 13.84 13.85 4.38
N GLN A 6 13.99 12.53 4.59
CA GLN A 6 13.33 11.82 5.68
C GLN A 6 14.13 10.56 6.08
N VAL A 7 14.26 10.32 7.37
CA VAL A 7 14.82 9.07 7.93
C VAL A 7 13.72 8.37 8.71
N VAL A 8 13.39 7.13 8.32
CA VAL A 8 12.40 6.30 9.01
C VAL A 8 13.09 5.06 9.57
N SER A 9 12.97 4.87 10.87
CA SER A 9 13.49 3.69 11.56
C SER A 9 12.53 2.51 11.39
N LEU A 10 13.06 1.39 10.93
CA LEU A 10 12.31 0.14 10.78
C LEU A 10 12.76 -0.87 11.84
N GLU A 11 11.82 -1.43 12.60
CA GLU A 11 12.15 -2.33 13.70
C GLU A 11 12.30 -3.79 13.25
N LEU A 12 13.51 -4.32 13.50
CA LEU A 12 13.87 -5.72 13.34
C LEU A 12 14.22 -6.34 14.70
N SER A 13 13.35 -6.15 15.71
CA SER A 13 13.52 -6.68 17.06
C SER A 13 12.76 -8.01 17.26
N PRO A 14 13.23 -8.89 18.17
CA PRO A 14 12.48 -10.09 18.56
C PRO A 14 11.18 -9.70 19.28
N THR A 15 10.06 -10.31 18.88
CA THR A 15 8.77 -10.11 19.54
C THR A 15 8.68 -10.95 20.82
N GLY A 16 9.19 -10.43 21.94
CA GLY A 16 9.02 -11.00 23.27
C GLY A 16 8.76 -9.89 24.31
N LYS A 17 7.87 -10.15 25.27
CA LYS A 17 7.44 -9.15 26.29
C LYS A 17 8.55 -8.71 27.26
N ASP A 18 9.70 -9.38 27.25
CA ASP A 18 10.92 -9.02 28.01
C ASP A 18 12.07 -8.52 27.11
N SER A 19 11.81 -8.31 25.80
CA SER A 19 12.85 -8.15 24.77
C SER A 19 13.25 -6.72 24.47
N GLN A 20 12.78 -5.72 25.23
CA GLN A 20 13.29 -4.35 25.05
C GLN A 20 14.77 -4.20 25.42
N HIS A 21 15.35 -5.17 26.15
CA HIS A 21 16.75 -5.12 26.59
C HIS A 21 17.60 -6.37 26.34
N SER A 22 17.02 -7.48 25.86
CA SER A 22 17.78 -8.71 25.59
C SER A 22 17.83 -8.96 24.08
N GLY A 23 18.99 -8.69 23.47
CA GLY A 23 19.27 -9.01 22.08
C GLY A 23 19.27 -10.52 21.80
N LEU A 24 19.60 -10.91 20.58
CA LEU A 24 19.73 -12.33 20.23
C LEU A 24 20.89 -12.98 21.00
N ALA A 25 20.66 -14.18 21.54
CA ALA A 25 21.71 -14.96 22.19
C ALA A 25 22.69 -15.57 21.16
N LYS A 26 23.87 -16.02 21.61
CA LYS A 26 24.86 -16.67 20.74
C LYS A 26 24.23 -17.85 20.01
N GLY A 27 24.38 -17.88 18.68
CA GLY A 27 23.85 -18.95 17.83
C GLY A 27 22.37 -18.83 17.46
N GLN A 28 21.67 -17.80 17.96
CA GLN A 28 20.30 -17.51 17.51
C GLN A 28 20.30 -16.64 16.26
N SER A 29 19.25 -16.78 15.45
CA SER A 29 19.01 -15.93 14.28
C SER A 29 17.56 -15.44 14.28
N LEU A 30 17.34 -14.24 13.74
CA LEU A 30 16.02 -13.66 13.52
C LEU A 30 15.88 -13.34 12.04
N GLN A 31 14.89 -13.96 11.40
CA GLN A 31 14.49 -13.62 10.05
C GLN A 31 13.08 -13.04 10.10
N LYS A 32 12.94 -11.80 9.61
CA LYS A 32 11.66 -11.11 9.55
C LYS A 32 11.61 -10.28 8.27
N ILE A 33 10.44 -10.26 7.64
CA ILE A 33 10.16 -9.39 6.50
C ILE A 33 9.75 -8.02 7.05
N VAL A 34 10.50 -6.99 6.68
CA VAL A 34 10.15 -5.60 6.96
C VAL A 34 9.47 -5.01 5.73
N ARG A 35 8.37 -4.31 5.93
CA ARG A 35 7.63 -3.64 4.87
C ARG A 35 7.57 -2.15 5.18
N PHE A 36 7.86 -1.34 4.17
CA PHE A 36 7.76 0.11 4.25
C PHE A 36 7.32 0.64 2.90
N ASP A 37 6.27 1.46 2.90
CA ASP A 37 5.70 2.01 1.68
C ASP A 37 6.39 3.32 1.33
N LEU A 38 7.20 3.29 0.28
CA LEU A 38 7.85 4.49 -0.24
C LEU A 38 6.82 5.36 -0.95
N LYS A 39 6.74 6.63 -0.55
CA LYS A 39 5.84 7.62 -1.17
C LYS A 39 6.54 8.48 -2.20
N GLU A 40 7.87 8.54 -2.16
CA GLU A 40 8.69 9.38 -3.04
C GLU A 40 9.43 8.49 -4.05
N GLU A 41 9.44 8.92 -5.31
CA GLU A 41 10.25 8.32 -6.37
C GLU A 41 11.72 8.75 -6.25
N GLY A 42 12.62 7.98 -6.86
CA GLY A 42 14.03 8.32 -6.94
C GLY A 42 14.93 7.50 -6.01
N ASN A 43 16.09 8.05 -5.67
CA ASN A 43 17.14 7.32 -4.96
C ASN A 43 16.82 7.15 -3.48
N HIS A 44 16.79 5.91 -3.01
CA HIS A 44 16.60 5.55 -1.60
C HIS A 44 17.79 4.73 -1.09
N VAL A 45 18.02 4.79 0.22
CA VAL A 45 19.08 4.03 0.89
C VAL A 45 18.50 3.31 2.10
N LEU A 46 18.53 1.98 2.09
CA LEU A 46 18.27 1.16 3.27
C LEU A 46 19.56 0.98 4.06
N ALA A 47 19.61 1.54 5.26
CA ALA A 47 20.71 1.38 6.19
C ALA A 47 20.39 0.28 7.21
N VAL A 48 21.11 -0.83 7.15
CA VAL A 48 20.99 -1.93 8.12
C VAL A 48 22.17 -1.84 9.09
N SER A 49 21.87 -1.57 10.36
CA SER A 49 22.86 -1.51 11.44
C SER A 49 22.68 -2.68 12.40
N VAL A 50 23.75 -3.41 12.69
CA VAL A 50 23.80 -4.48 13.68
C VAL A 50 24.76 -4.05 14.78
N SER A 51 24.27 -3.99 16.02
CA SER A 51 25.09 -3.70 17.19
C SER A 51 25.16 -4.94 18.08
N TYR A 52 26.37 -5.30 18.52
CA TYR A 52 26.57 -6.42 19.44
C TYR A 52 27.62 -6.07 20.49
N THR A 53 27.49 -6.67 21.68
CA THR A 53 28.44 -6.52 22.77
C THR A 53 29.37 -7.73 22.79
N GLU A 54 30.67 -7.48 22.64
CA GLU A 54 31.70 -8.52 22.78
C GLU A 54 32.12 -8.59 24.24
N THR A 55 31.77 -9.68 24.93
CA THR A 55 32.25 -9.96 26.29
C THR A 55 33.49 -10.84 26.21
N THR A 56 34.68 -10.25 26.35
CA THR A 56 35.92 -11.04 26.44
C THR A 56 36.02 -11.64 27.84
N LEU A 57 35.84 -12.96 27.96
CA LEU A 57 36.23 -13.67 29.17
C LEU A 57 37.76 -13.77 29.14
N ALA A 58 38.45 -12.95 29.93
CA ALA A 58 39.87 -13.14 30.15
C ALA A 58 40.05 -14.44 30.97
N GLN A 59 40.37 -15.54 30.28
CA GLN A 59 40.99 -16.68 30.94
C GLN A 59 42.36 -16.18 31.42
N ARG A 60 42.55 -16.05 32.75
CA ARG A 60 43.91 -16.12 33.29
C ARG A 60 44.38 -17.53 33.02
N ASP A 61 45.43 -17.66 32.22
CA ASP A 61 46.18 -18.90 32.10
C ASP A 61 46.52 -19.37 33.52
N GLN A 62 45.97 -20.54 33.85
CA GLN A 62 46.15 -21.19 35.13
C GLN A 62 47.49 -21.92 35.09
N GLU A 63 48.59 -21.17 35.03
CA GLU A 63 49.93 -21.71 35.24
C GLU A 63 50.71 -20.76 36.14
N THR A 64 50.44 -20.85 37.44
CA THR A 64 51.40 -20.97 38.55
C THR A 64 50.86 -20.36 39.86
N ALA A 65 51.10 -21.09 40.95
CA ALA A 65 51.07 -20.68 42.36
C ALA A 65 49.72 -20.64 43.12
N SER A 66 49.40 -21.80 43.71
CA SER A 66 49.25 -22.02 45.17
C SER A 66 48.34 -21.12 46.03
N ALA A 67 47.39 -21.80 46.67
CA ALA A 67 46.94 -21.65 48.06
C ALA A 67 46.45 -20.27 48.54
N GLY A 68 45.14 -20.17 48.78
CA GLY A 68 44.54 -19.10 49.60
C GLY A 68 43.12 -18.80 49.16
N GLY A 69 42.15 -19.00 50.04
CA GLY A 69 40.73 -18.96 49.73
C GLY A 69 40.16 -17.57 49.44
N GLY A 70 38.94 -17.58 48.88
CA GLY A 70 38.01 -16.45 48.90
C GLY A 70 37.74 -15.82 47.54
N GLY A 71 36.59 -16.16 46.96
CA GLY A 71 35.87 -15.29 46.01
C GLY A 71 36.52 -15.13 44.64
N GLY A 72 36.50 -16.19 43.81
CA GLY A 72 36.74 -16.07 42.37
C GLY A 72 35.62 -15.30 41.67
N ALA A 73 35.56 -13.98 41.87
CA ALA A 73 34.78 -13.12 41.00
C ALA A 73 35.46 -13.12 39.63
N THR A 74 34.90 -13.87 38.69
CA THR A 74 35.17 -13.74 37.26
C THR A 74 34.92 -12.27 36.90
N GLN A 75 35.94 -11.43 36.92
CA GLN A 75 35.79 -10.03 36.52
C GLN A 75 35.50 -10.05 35.02
N ALA A 76 34.24 -9.83 34.67
CA ALA A 76 33.82 -9.61 33.30
C ALA A 76 34.60 -8.40 32.77
N ALA A 77 35.59 -8.64 31.91
CA ALA A 77 36.27 -7.55 31.24
C ALA A 77 35.24 -6.86 30.34
N SER A 78 35.10 -5.55 30.57
CA SER A 78 34.24 -4.58 29.88
C SER A 78 33.70 -5.04 28.52
N GLY A 79 32.37 -5.15 28.41
CA GLY A 79 31.72 -5.51 27.16
C GLY A 79 31.90 -4.40 26.12
N ARG A 80 32.65 -4.65 25.04
CA ARG A 80 32.87 -3.66 23.98
C ARG A 80 31.69 -3.71 23.01
N LEU A 81 30.97 -2.60 22.89
CA LEU A 81 29.94 -2.44 21.87
C LEU A 81 30.58 -2.24 20.49
N ARG A 82 30.18 -3.06 19.52
CA ARG A 82 30.56 -2.92 18.11
C ARG A 82 29.32 -2.74 17.26
N THR A 83 29.40 -1.89 16.25
CA THR A 83 28.32 -1.66 15.30
C THR A 83 28.83 -1.86 13.88
N PHE A 84 28.13 -2.68 13.11
CA PHE A 84 28.33 -2.84 11.68
C PHE A 84 27.15 -2.22 10.94
N ARG A 85 27.43 -1.43 9.90
CA ARG A 85 26.39 -0.78 9.08
C ARG A 85 26.59 -1.13 7.61
N LYS A 86 25.56 -1.69 6.98
CA LYS A 86 25.51 -1.93 5.54
C LYS A 86 24.46 -1.03 4.90
N LEU A 87 24.83 -0.41 3.79
CA LEU A 87 23.95 0.47 3.01
C LEU A 87 23.56 -0.24 1.72
N TYR A 88 22.27 -0.24 1.42
CA TYR A 88 21.72 -0.71 0.15
C TYR A 88 21.07 0.47 -0.55
N GLN A 89 21.63 0.88 -1.68
CA GLN A 89 21.07 1.94 -2.50
C GLN A 89 20.22 1.34 -3.61
N PHE A 90 19.03 1.90 -3.83
CA PHE A 90 18.11 1.48 -4.88
C PHE A 90 17.26 2.67 -5.34
N ILE A 91 16.58 2.50 -6.48
CA ILE A 91 15.74 3.55 -7.07
C ILE A 91 14.28 3.09 -6.96
N ALA A 92 13.43 3.91 -6.36
CA ALA A 92 11.98 3.73 -6.41
C ALA A 92 11.45 4.32 -7.72
N GLN A 93 10.88 3.47 -8.56
CA GLN A 93 10.27 3.85 -9.84
C GLN A 93 8.76 3.57 -9.79
N PRO A 94 7.95 4.33 -10.53
CA PRO A 94 6.54 4.04 -10.68
C PRO A 94 6.36 2.67 -11.35
N CYS A 95 5.39 1.89 -10.88
CA CYS A 95 5.07 0.58 -11.45
C CYS A 95 3.87 0.63 -12.40
N LEU A 96 2.84 1.41 -12.05
CA LEU A 96 1.63 1.58 -12.84
C LEU A 96 1.39 3.05 -13.18
N SER A 97 1.11 3.33 -14.45
CA SER A 97 0.53 4.59 -14.89
C SER A 97 -0.97 4.41 -15.10
N VAL A 98 -1.76 5.36 -14.59
CA VAL A 98 -3.23 5.30 -14.65
C VAL A 98 -3.76 6.54 -15.35
N ARG A 99 -4.54 6.32 -16.42
CA ARG A 99 -5.26 7.39 -17.12
C ARG A 99 -6.76 7.10 -17.07
N THR A 100 -7.54 8.01 -16.50
CA THR A 100 -8.98 7.81 -16.30
C THR A 100 -9.81 8.73 -17.20
N LYS A 101 -10.97 8.23 -17.63
CA LYS A 101 -11.97 8.98 -18.37
C LYS A 101 -13.36 8.67 -17.82
N ALA A 102 -14.09 9.70 -17.43
CA ALA A 102 -15.49 9.60 -17.06
C ALA A 102 -16.38 10.07 -18.23
N THR A 103 -17.34 9.23 -18.62
CA THR A 103 -18.33 9.51 -19.66
C THR A 103 -19.71 9.50 -19.02
N GLU A 104 -20.51 10.55 -19.26
CA GLU A 104 -21.89 10.60 -18.79
C GLU A 104 -22.78 9.68 -19.64
N LEU A 105 -23.58 8.87 -18.95
CA LEU A 105 -24.60 8.01 -19.55
C LEU A 105 -25.97 8.65 -19.40
N SER A 106 -26.92 8.23 -20.22
CA SER A 106 -28.31 8.69 -20.10
C SER A 106 -28.82 8.50 -18.66
N PRO A 107 -29.37 9.55 -18.01
CA PRO A 107 -29.90 9.43 -16.65
C PRO A 107 -30.97 8.34 -16.54
N LEU A 108 -31.09 7.72 -15.38
CA LEU A 108 -32.16 6.78 -15.06
C LEU A 108 -33.33 7.53 -14.44
N GLU A 109 -34.52 7.45 -15.03
CA GLU A 109 -35.73 8.01 -14.44
C GLU A 109 -36.36 6.97 -13.50
N VAL A 110 -36.58 7.37 -12.25
CA VAL A 110 -37.22 6.51 -11.23
C VAL A 110 -38.38 7.28 -10.62
N ASP A 111 -39.51 6.59 -10.43
CA ASP A 111 -40.68 7.17 -9.79
C ASP A 111 -40.34 7.58 -8.35
N ASN A 112 -40.73 8.80 -7.99
CA ASN A 112 -40.52 9.36 -6.67
C ASN A 112 -41.84 9.89 -6.11
N ARG A 113 -42.43 9.07 -5.24
CA ARG A 113 -43.72 9.38 -4.58
C ARG A 113 -43.66 10.64 -3.72
N ALA A 114 -42.47 11.07 -3.28
CA ALA A 114 -42.30 12.33 -2.53
C ALA A 114 -42.56 13.58 -3.39
N LEU A 115 -42.47 13.48 -4.72
CA LEU A 115 -42.76 14.55 -5.66
C LEU A 115 -44.20 14.49 -6.21
N GLY A 116 -45.06 13.65 -5.63
CA GLY A 116 -46.46 13.47 -6.03
C GLY A 116 -46.70 12.20 -6.88
N PRO A 117 -47.96 11.96 -7.31
CA PRO A 117 -48.38 10.71 -7.96
C PRO A 117 -47.73 10.45 -9.33
N TYR A 118 -47.17 11.48 -9.97
CA TYR A 118 -46.42 11.39 -11.23
C TYR A 118 -44.98 11.92 -11.10
N GLY A 119 -44.49 12.08 -9.86
CA GLY A 119 -43.16 12.57 -9.59
C GLY A 119 -42.09 11.62 -10.12
N LYS A 120 -41.16 12.11 -10.92
CA LYS A 120 -40.00 11.34 -11.39
C LYS A 120 -38.71 12.03 -10.97
N THR A 121 -37.76 11.27 -10.45
CA THR A 121 -36.40 11.72 -10.17
C THR A 121 -35.46 11.18 -11.24
N ARG A 122 -34.59 12.06 -11.75
CA ARG A 122 -33.51 11.68 -12.67
C ARG A 122 -32.25 11.36 -11.88
N LEU A 123 -31.81 10.11 -11.92
CA LEU A 123 -30.59 9.62 -11.29
C LEU A 123 -29.44 9.64 -12.30
N LEU A 124 -28.31 10.23 -11.90
CA LEU A 124 -27.15 10.36 -12.77
C LEU A 124 -26.41 9.03 -12.91
N ARG A 125 -25.86 8.79 -14.10
CA ARG A 125 -25.09 7.58 -14.42
C ARG A 125 -23.84 7.94 -15.21
N TYR A 126 -22.76 7.25 -14.92
CA TYR A 126 -21.46 7.46 -15.57
C TYR A 126 -20.79 6.13 -15.87
N ALA A 127 -20.09 6.05 -17.00
CA ALA A 127 -19.09 5.03 -17.28
C ALA A 127 -17.72 5.62 -16.94
N LEU A 128 -17.02 5.01 -15.98
CA LEU A 128 -15.64 5.36 -15.65
C LEU A 128 -14.70 4.30 -16.24
N GLU A 129 -13.87 4.72 -17.18
CA GLU A 129 -12.82 3.90 -17.78
C GLU A 129 -11.47 4.29 -17.18
N ALA A 130 -10.62 3.32 -16.90
CA ALA A 130 -9.23 3.53 -16.52
C ALA A 130 -8.31 2.66 -17.37
N GLN A 131 -7.31 3.31 -17.96
CA GLN A 131 -6.22 2.65 -18.67
C GLN A 131 -5.06 2.47 -17.70
N LEU A 132 -4.73 1.21 -17.42
CA LEU A 132 -3.62 0.79 -16.58
C LEU A 132 -2.46 0.39 -17.49
N GLU A 133 -1.32 1.05 -17.37
CA GLU A 133 -0.11 0.74 -18.12
C GLU A 133 0.99 0.30 -17.15
N ASN A 134 1.58 -0.87 -17.39
CA ASN A 134 2.75 -1.30 -16.66
C ASN A 134 3.98 -0.53 -17.15
N VAL A 135 4.43 0.43 -16.35
CA VAL A 135 5.60 1.26 -16.63
C VAL A 135 6.86 0.78 -15.89
N GLY A 136 6.72 -0.26 -15.07
CA GLY A 136 7.84 -0.92 -14.40
C GLY A 136 8.59 -1.90 -15.30
N ASP A 137 9.69 -2.43 -14.77
CA ASP A 137 10.58 -3.33 -15.51
C ASP A 137 10.19 -4.81 -15.46
N GLY A 138 9.28 -5.18 -14.55
CA GLY A 138 8.85 -6.55 -14.31
C GLY A 138 7.39 -6.80 -14.68
N ALA A 139 7.06 -8.07 -14.94
CA ALA A 139 5.66 -8.49 -15.07
C ALA A 139 4.94 -8.41 -13.72
N ILE A 140 3.68 -7.96 -13.75
CA ILE A 140 2.82 -7.86 -12.57
C ILE A 140 1.51 -8.60 -12.81
N SER A 141 0.98 -9.24 -11.78
CA SER A 141 -0.38 -9.79 -11.78
C SER A 141 -1.29 -8.84 -11.00
N LEU A 142 -2.36 -8.36 -11.63
CA LEU A 142 -3.29 -7.47 -10.95
C LEU A 142 -4.00 -8.20 -9.81
N GLY A 143 -4.35 -7.47 -8.76
CA GLY A 143 -5.13 -7.97 -7.63
C GLY A 143 -6.52 -7.36 -7.66
N SER A 144 -6.91 -6.81 -6.52
CA SER A 144 -8.15 -6.05 -6.38
C SER A 144 -8.07 -4.73 -7.16
N THR A 145 -9.07 -4.46 -8.01
CA THR A 145 -9.20 -3.19 -8.74
C THR A 145 -10.58 -2.61 -8.46
N THR A 146 -10.68 -1.74 -7.45
CA THR A 146 -11.96 -1.27 -6.91
C THR A 146 -12.10 0.24 -7.03
N LEU A 147 -13.30 0.69 -7.40
CA LEU A 147 -13.66 2.10 -7.39
C LEU A 147 -14.38 2.44 -6.09
N ASN A 148 -13.69 3.12 -5.19
CA ASN A 148 -14.25 3.64 -3.94
C ASN A 148 -15.06 4.89 -4.22
N THR A 149 -16.38 4.73 -4.40
CA THR A 149 -17.27 5.85 -4.73
C THR A 149 -17.57 6.72 -3.52
N LYS A 150 -17.86 7.99 -3.77
CA LYS A 150 -18.41 8.89 -2.75
C LYS A 150 -19.93 8.89 -2.82
N PRO A 151 -20.65 8.93 -1.68
CA PRO A 151 -22.09 9.17 -1.68
C PRO A 151 -22.43 10.42 -2.51
N PRO A 152 -23.51 10.39 -3.31
CA PRO A 152 -24.56 9.38 -3.37
C PRO A 152 -24.34 8.27 -4.43
N PHE A 153 -23.10 8.06 -4.88
CA PHE A 153 -22.81 7.10 -5.95
C PHE A 153 -22.43 5.72 -5.44
N LYS A 154 -22.86 4.71 -6.20
CA LYS A 154 -22.42 3.32 -6.09
C LYS A 154 -21.69 2.91 -7.35
N SER A 155 -20.62 2.13 -7.19
CA SER A 155 -19.89 1.52 -8.31
C SER A 155 -20.26 0.06 -8.50
N ARG A 156 -20.19 -0.38 -9.75
CA ARG A 156 -20.21 -1.79 -10.16
C ARG A 156 -19.05 -2.04 -11.10
N SER A 157 -18.21 -3.03 -10.78
CA SER A 157 -17.13 -3.47 -11.67
C SER A 157 -17.70 -4.05 -12.97
N LEU A 158 -17.01 -3.81 -14.09
CA LEU A 158 -17.28 -4.41 -15.39
C LEU A 158 -16.07 -5.24 -15.88
N ASN A 159 -15.15 -5.60 -14.98
CA ASN A 159 -13.86 -6.22 -15.29
C ASN A 159 -13.91 -7.76 -15.20
N TRP A 160 -12.72 -8.39 -15.08
CA TRP A 160 -12.55 -9.84 -14.96
C TRP A 160 -13.03 -10.41 -13.61
N ASP A 161 -13.14 -9.55 -12.59
CA ASP A 161 -13.57 -9.88 -11.23
C ASP A 161 -15.09 -9.94 -11.08
N VAL A 162 -15.85 -9.70 -12.15
CA VAL A 162 -17.30 -9.83 -12.15
C VAL A 162 -17.68 -11.30 -12.03
N GLU A 163 -18.28 -11.69 -10.90
CA GLU A 163 -18.87 -13.02 -10.73
C GLU A 163 -19.95 -13.24 -11.78
N ARG A 164 -19.65 -14.09 -12.77
CA ARG A 164 -20.62 -14.58 -13.74
C ARG A 164 -20.86 -16.04 -13.44
N SER A 165 -22.12 -16.41 -13.16
CA SER A 165 -22.52 -17.79 -12.88
C SER A 165 -22.21 -18.76 -14.03
N ASP A 166 -21.92 -18.23 -15.23
CA ASP A 166 -21.91 -18.98 -16.48
C ASP A 166 -20.49 -19.18 -17.03
N LEU A 167 -19.45 -18.62 -16.41
CA LEU A 167 -18.05 -18.76 -16.84
C LEU A 167 -17.13 -19.10 -15.65
N PRO A 168 -16.06 -19.89 -15.88
CA PRO A 168 -15.03 -20.04 -14.87
C PRO A 168 -14.46 -18.66 -14.51
N SER A 169 -14.32 -18.40 -13.21
CA SER A 169 -13.68 -17.17 -12.69
C SER A 169 -12.35 -16.98 -13.41
N ALA A 170 -12.26 -15.93 -14.23
CA ALA A 170 -11.02 -15.59 -14.90
C ALA A 170 -10.04 -15.12 -13.82
N GLY A 171 -8.90 -15.80 -13.73
CA GLY A 171 -7.82 -15.38 -12.85
C GLY A 171 -7.39 -13.94 -13.14
N PRO A 172 -6.75 -13.28 -12.16
CA PRO A 172 -6.28 -11.92 -12.36
C PRO A 172 -5.36 -11.80 -13.58
N PRO A 173 -5.55 -10.78 -14.43
CA PRO A 173 -4.71 -10.58 -15.61
C PRO A 173 -3.28 -10.25 -15.21
N THR A 174 -2.34 -10.70 -16.03
CA THR A 174 -0.92 -10.39 -15.90
C THR A 174 -0.52 -9.37 -16.97
N LEU A 175 0.23 -8.35 -16.58
CA LEU A 175 0.72 -7.28 -17.45
C LEU A 175 2.25 -7.35 -17.50
N ASN A 176 2.80 -7.59 -18.68
CA ASN A 176 4.24 -7.44 -18.93
C ASN A 176 4.61 -5.96 -18.99
N PRO A 177 5.90 -5.61 -18.92
CA PRO A 177 6.34 -4.23 -19.14
C PRO A 177 5.76 -3.67 -20.44
N ARG A 178 5.19 -2.47 -20.37
CA ARG A 178 4.49 -1.76 -21.47
C ARG A 178 3.14 -2.31 -21.87
N ASP A 179 2.66 -3.40 -21.28
CA ASP A 179 1.30 -3.85 -21.49
C ASP A 179 0.30 -2.84 -20.93
N VAL A 180 -0.82 -2.73 -21.64
CA VAL A 180 -1.91 -1.83 -21.31
C VAL A 180 -3.18 -2.64 -21.11
N LEU A 181 -3.87 -2.40 -20.00
CA LEU A 181 -5.18 -2.96 -19.71
C LEU A 181 -6.20 -1.86 -19.50
N GLN A 182 -7.36 -2.00 -20.13
CA GLN A 182 -8.50 -1.14 -19.89
C GLN A 182 -9.45 -1.79 -18.89
N VAL A 183 -9.76 -1.07 -17.82
CA VAL A 183 -10.78 -1.43 -16.84
C VAL A 183 -11.92 -0.43 -16.88
N ALA A 184 -13.12 -0.88 -16.52
CA ALA A 184 -14.32 -0.06 -16.55
C ALA A 184 -15.21 -0.31 -15.33
N PHE A 185 -15.89 0.75 -14.91
CA PHE A 185 -16.84 0.75 -13.82
C PHE A 185 -18.10 1.49 -14.25
N LEU A 186 -19.25 0.92 -13.90
CA LEU A 186 -20.52 1.63 -13.96
C LEU A 186 -20.73 2.35 -12.63
N VAL A 187 -20.97 3.65 -12.68
CA VAL A 187 -21.22 4.50 -11.50
C VAL A 187 -22.62 5.05 -11.59
N GLU A 188 -23.45 4.74 -10.60
CA GLU A 188 -24.87 5.12 -10.59
C GLU A 188 -25.20 5.82 -9.28
N GLN A 189 -25.99 6.88 -9.39
CA GLN A 189 -26.56 7.54 -8.22
C GLN A 189 -27.63 6.64 -7.60
N GLU A 190 -27.54 6.39 -6.29
CA GLU A 190 -28.52 5.56 -5.59
C GLU A 190 -29.83 6.31 -5.36
N HIS A 191 -30.95 5.61 -5.58
CA HIS A 191 -32.28 6.14 -5.32
C HIS A 191 -32.51 6.27 -3.81
N GLY A 192 -32.97 7.44 -3.35
CA GLY A 192 -33.29 7.68 -1.94
C GLY A 192 -32.09 8.00 -1.05
N GLN A 193 -30.86 7.96 -1.57
CA GLN A 193 -29.67 8.34 -0.82
C GLN A 193 -29.56 9.87 -0.73
N GLN A 194 -29.74 10.41 0.48
CA GLN A 194 -29.64 11.86 0.74
C GLN A 194 -28.21 12.30 1.07
N GLU A 195 -27.38 11.38 1.60
CA GLU A 195 -25.99 11.66 1.91
C GLU A 195 -25.21 12.04 0.64
N GLY A 196 -24.53 13.18 0.68
CA GLY A 196 -23.74 13.68 -0.46
C GLY A 196 -24.56 14.31 -1.59
N LEU A 197 -25.90 14.30 -1.54
CA LEU A 197 -26.75 14.86 -2.58
C LEU A 197 -26.64 16.39 -2.68
N GLU A 198 -26.60 17.09 -1.54
CA GLU A 198 -26.45 18.55 -1.52
C GLU A 198 -25.08 19.00 -2.05
N SER A 199 -24.00 18.29 -1.67
CA SER A 199 -22.66 18.55 -2.21
C SER A 199 -22.62 18.29 -3.71
N LEU A 200 -23.24 17.21 -4.17
CA LEU A 200 -23.34 16.90 -5.59
C LEU A 200 -24.03 18.02 -6.37
N GLN A 201 -25.15 18.55 -5.86
CA GLN A 201 -25.88 19.66 -6.49
C GLN A 201 -25.05 20.95 -6.49
N LYS A 202 -24.30 21.22 -5.42
CA LYS A 202 -23.38 22.37 -5.34
C LYS A 202 -22.23 22.24 -6.34
N ASP A 203 -21.61 21.05 -6.44
CA ASP A 203 -20.48 20.80 -7.34
C ASP A 203 -20.90 20.90 -8.80
N ILE A 204 -22.07 20.36 -9.14
CA ILE A 204 -22.66 20.47 -10.49
C ILE A 204 -22.99 21.93 -10.83
N SER A 205 -23.61 22.67 -9.91
CA SER A 205 -24.03 24.05 -10.17
C SER A 205 -22.86 25.05 -10.24
N ARG A 206 -21.82 24.85 -9.42
CA ARG A 206 -20.66 25.76 -9.35
C ARG A 206 -19.60 25.43 -10.40
N ASP A 207 -19.15 24.18 -10.44
CA ASP A 207 -17.96 23.78 -11.19
C ASP A 207 -18.31 22.96 -12.44
N GLY A 208 -19.57 22.50 -12.57
CA GLY A 208 -20.01 21.63 -13.66
C GLY A 208 -19.35 20.26 -13.63
N ARG A 209 -18.73 19.90 -12.50
CA ARG A 209 -17.98 18.65 -12.28
C ARG A 209 -18.56 17.92 -11.09
N THR A 210 -18.36 16.62 -11.06
CA THR A 210 -18.83 15.75 -10.00
C THR A 210 -17.70 14.83 -9.58
N ILE A 211 -17.44 14.73 -8.28
CA ILE A 211 -16.50 13.76 -7.73
C ILE A 211 -17.18 12.39 -7.68
N LEU A 212 -16.65 11.43 -8.42
CA LEU A 212 -17.18 10.06 -8.46
C LEU A 212 -16.59 9.18 -7.37
N GLY A 213 -15.30 9.35 -7.05
CA GLY A 213 -14.61 8.47 -6.11
C GLY A 213 -13.09 8.45 -6.29
N GLN A 214 -12.45 7.39 -5.79
CA GLN A 214 -11.02 7.10 -5.96
C GLN A 214 -10.85 5.66 -6.46
N LEU A 215 -9.96 5.45 -7.42
CA LEU A 215 -9.63 4.12 -7.91
C LEU A 215 -8.48 3.55 -7.08
N SER A 216 -8.67 2.37 -6.51
CA SER A 216 -7.66 1.61 -5.79
C SER A 216 -7.31 0.35 -6.56
N ILE A 217 -6.02 0.17 -6.83
CA ILE A 217 -5.48 -0.94 -7.59
C ILE A 217 -4.41 -1.61 -6.74
N GLU A 218 -4.51 -2.92 -6.60
CA GLU A 218 -3.49 -3.76 -5.99
C GLU A 218 -2.87 -4.64 -7.06
N TRP A 219 -1.61 -5.04 -6.88
CA TRP A 219 -0.94 -6.01 -7.74
C TRP A 219 0.12 -6.79 -6.99
N ARG A 220 0.61 -7.85 -7.63
CA ARG A 220 1.77 -8.62 -7.20
C ARG A 220 2.85 -8.63 -8.28
N GLY A 221 4.09 -8.38 -7.90
CA GLY A 221 5.23 -8.57 -8.79
C GLY A 221 5.60 -10.04 -8.96
N SER A 222 6.53 -10.32 -9.87
CA SER A 222 7.00 -11.67 -10.20
C SER A 222 7.56 -12.46 -9.01
N MET A 223 8.04 -11.75 -7.98
CA MET A 223 8.60 -12.34 -6.75
C MET A 223 7.59 -12.37 -5.59
N GLY A 224 6.31 -12.06 -5.85
CA GLY A 224 5.23 -12.08 -4.85
C GLY A 224 5.19 -10.86 -3.93
N ASP A 225 6.00 -9.84 -4.20
CA ASP A 225 5.91 -8.51 -3.61
C ASP A 225 4.57 -7.88 -3.95
N ARG A 226 3.97 -7.17 -2.98
CA ARG A 226 2.65 -6.53 -3.15
C ARG A 226 2.87 -5.05 -3.41
N GLY A 227 2.18 -4.52 -4.43
CA GLY A 227 2.08 -3.10 -4.68
C GLY A 227 0.62 -2.64 -4.63
N PHE A 228 0.43 -1.36 -4.35
CA PHE A 228 -0.88 -0.71 -4.40
C PHE A 228 -0.75 0.73 -4.90
N LEU A 229 -1.81 1.22 -5.53
CA LEU A 229 -1.94 2.57 -6.02
C LEU A 229 -3.38 3.04 -5.81
N THR A 230 -3.54 4.18 -5.15
CA THR A 230 -4.84 4.85 -5.00
C THR A 230 -4.77 6.19 -5.70
N THR A 231 -5.68 6.46 -6.62
CA THR A 231 -5.75 7.73 -7.33
C THR A 231 -6.29 8.84 -6.43
N GLY A 232 -6.07 10.10 -6.84
CA GLY A 232 -6.84 11.23 -6.31
C GLY A 232 -8.34 11.14 -6.65
N ASN A 233 -9.10 12.14 -6.21
CA ASN A 233 -10.53 12.26 -6.53
C ASN A 233 -10.74 12.29 -8.06
N LEU A 234 -11.43 11.27 -8.58
CA LEU A 234 -11.81 11.17 -9.98
C LEU A 234 -13.06 12.00 -10.21
N MET A 235 -12.98 12.89 -11.19
CA MET A 235 -14.03 13.87 -11.48
C MET A 235 -14.58 13.69 -12.89
N THR A 236 -15.85 14.03 -13.08
CA THR A 236 -16.44 14.16 -14.42
C THR A 236 -15.84 15.35 -15.16
N LYS A 237 -15.94 15.32 -16.50
CA LYS A 237 -15.61 16.50 -17.31
C LYS A 237 -16.60 17.62 -17.01
N ARG A 238 -16.12 18.85 -17.11
CA ARG A 238 -16.97 20.04 -17.03
C ARG A 238 -18.00 19.99 -18.16
N ARG A 239 -19.28 20.11 -17.81
CA ARG A 239 -20.37 20.31 -18.77
C ARG A 239 -20.31 21.68 -19.43
#